data_AF-A0A1F8DP22-F1
#
_entry.id   AF-A0A1F8DP22-F1
#
_cell.length_a   1.000
_cell.length_b   1.000
_cell.length_c   1.000
_cell.angle_alpha   90.00
_cell.angle_beta   90.00
_cell.angle_gamma   90.00
#
_symmetry.space_group_name_H-M   'P 1'
#
loop_
_entity.id
_entity.type
_entity.pdbx_description
1 polymer ?
#
loop_
_entity_poly.entity_id
_entity_poly.type
_entity_poly.pdbx_seq_one_letter_code
_entity_poly.pdbx_strand_id
1 'polypeptide(L)' 'MTARVQNILRSFEQLSESEKKDLAFEILQRTTQFDLPPVIDDILVSCAEDLFLSLDREELTHE' A
#
# COMPACT_ATOMS: atom_id res chain seq x y z
N MET A 1 1.05 16.37 7.23
CA MET A 1 -0.06 15.81 6.43
C MET A 1 -1.15 16.87 6.31
N THR A 2 -1.66 17.18 5.11
CA THR A 2 -2.67 18.24 4.95
C THR A 2 -4.07 17.73 5.30
N ALA A 3 -4.99 18.62 5.67
CA ALA A 3 -6.39 18.26 5.98
C ALA A 3 -7.08 17.53 4.80
N ARG A 4 -6.70 17.86 3.56
CA ARG A 4 -7.19 17.18 2.35
C ARG A 4 -6.73 15.72 2.29
N VAL A 5 -5.46 15.45 2.60
CA VAL A 5 -4.90 14.09 2.61
C VAL A 5 -5.55 13.25 3.72
N GLN A 6 -5.75 13.82 4.91
CA GLN A 6 -6.44 13.10 6.00
C GLN A 6 -7.89 12.75 5.67
N ASN A 7 -8.62 13.62 4.97
CA ASN A 7 -9.98 13.32 4.55
C ASN A 7 -10.01 12.16 3.53
N ILE A 8 -9.07 12.14 2.58
CA ILE A 8 -8.97 11.04 1.60
C ILE A 8 -8.71 9.70 2.32
N LEU A 9 -7.77 9.68 3.26
CA LEU A 9 -7.46 8.45 4.03
C LEU A 9 -8.67 7.96 4.85
N ARG A 10 -9.39 8.88 5.52
CA ARG A 10 -10.59 8.51 6.28
C ARG A 10 -11.68 7.95 5.38
N SER A 11 -11.87 8.53 4.18
CA SER A 11 -12.81 8.00 3.20
C SER A 11 -12.39 6.62 2.69
N PHE A 12 -11.09 6.37 2.54
CA PHE A 12 -10.56 5.06 2.14
C PHE A 12 -10.78 3.98 3.20
N GLU A 13 -10.57 4.30 4.48
CA GLU A 13 -10.77 3.36 5.59
C GLU A 13 -12.23 2.88 5.72
N GLN A 14 -13.19 3.67 5.22
CA GLN A 14 -14.62 3.35 5.24
C GLN A 14 -15.07 2.45 4.08
N LEU A 15 -14.20 2.20 3.09
CA LEU A 15 -14.51 1.36 1.94
C LEU A 15 -14.52 -0.13 2.32
N SER A 16 -15.30 -0.92 1.58
CA SER A 16 -15.17 -2.38 1.62
C SER A 16 -13.84 -2.84 1.00
N GLU A 17 -13.40 -4.06 1.31
CA GLU A 17 -12.13 -4.60 0.78
C GLU A 17 -12.09 -4.65 -0.75
N SER A 18 -13.23 -4.88 -1.42
CA SER A 18 -13.32 -4.80 -2.88
C SER A 18 -13.10 -3.38 -3.39
N GLU A 19 -13.77 -2.39 -2.77
CA GLU A 19 -13.65 -0.99 -3.15
C GLU A 19 -12.26 -0.42 -2.86
N LYS A 20 -11.60 -0.88 -1.79
CA LYS A 20 -10.21 -0.52 -1.51
C LYS A 20 -9.26 -1.01 -2.60
N LYS A 21 -9.45 -2.24 -3.10
CA LYS A 21 -8.65 -2.80 -4.20
C LYS A 21 -8.88 -2.04 -5.50
N ASP A 22 -10.13 -1.71 -5.81
CA ASP A 22 -10.47 -0.92 -7.00
C ASP A 22 -9.86 0.49 -6.94
N LEU A 23 -9.94 1.15 -5.77
CA LEU A 23 -9.33 2.46 -5.59
C LEU A 23 -7.80 2.39 -5.66
N ALA A 24 -7.18 1.37 -5.06
CA ALA A 24 -5.73 1.18 -5.12
C ALA A 24 -5.26 0.99 -6.57
N PHE A 25 -6.00 0.24 -7.38
CA PHE A 25 -5.71 0.07 -8.80
C PHE A 25 -5.78 1.39 -9.58
N GLU A 26 -6.83 2.18 -9.37
CA GLU A 26 -6.98 3.51 -9.98
C GLU A 26 -5.87 4.48 -9.56
N ILE A 27 -5.49 4.46 -8.28
CA ILE A 27 -4.36 5.26 -7.78
C ILE A 27 -3.08 4.83 -8.49
N LEU A 28 -2.80 3.52 -8.54
CA LEU A 28 -1.62 2.97 -9.20
C LEU A 28 -1.55 3.38 -10.68
N GLN A 29 -2.66 3.26 -11.40
CA GLN A 29 -2.76 3.65 -12.81
C GLN A 29 -2.55 5.16 -13.02
N ARG A 30 -3.05 6.00 -12.12
CA ARG A 30 -2.83 7.45 -12.16
C ARG A 30 -1.40 7.81 -11.75
N THR A 31 -0.79 7.05 -10.83
CA THR A 31 0.60 7.24 -10.44
C THR A 31 1.58 6.78 -11.51
N THR A 32 1.24 5.84 -12.39
CA THR A 32 2.06 5.56 -13.58
C THR A 32 2.13 6.74 -14.57
N GLN A 33 1.26 7.75 -14.44
CA GLN A 33 1.38 9.01 -15.18
C GLN A 33 2.24 10.05 -14.47
N PHE A 34 2.59 9.83 -13.20
CA PHE A 34 3.67 10.59 -12.57
C PHE A 34 5.00 10.03 -13.08
N ASP A 35 5.99 10.90 -13.29
CA ASP A 35 7.40 10.52 -13.48
C ASP A 35 7.95 9.92 -12.17
N LEU A 36 7.37 8.80 -11.76
CA LEU A 36 7.93 7.97 -10.72
C LEU A 36 9.15 7.28 -11.33
N PRO A 37 10.29 7.28 -10.62
CA PRO A 37 11.42 6.47 -11.05
C PRO A 37 10.94 5.03 -11.24
N PRO A 38 11.45 4.33 -12.28
CA PRO A 38 11.04 2.96 -12.55
C PRO A 38 11.17 2.14 -11.27
N VAL A 39 10.14 1.35 -10.96
CA VAL A 39 10.18 0.44 -9.82
C VAL A 39 11.33 -0.53 -10.07
N ILE A 40 12.36 -0.45 -9.24
CA ILE A 40 13.57 -1.26 -9.35
C ILE A 40 13.30 -2.61 -8.66
N ASP A 41 13.61 -3.71 -9.32
CA ASP A 41 13.38 -5.07 -8.80
C ASP A 41 13.98 -5.25 -7.39
N ASP A 42 15.17 -4.72 -7.14
CA ASP A 42 15.82 -4.79 -5.83
C ASP A 42 14.99 -4.14 -4.71
N ILE A 43 14.25 -3.07 -5.01
CA ILE A 43 13.35 -2.41 -4.05
C ILE A 43 12.14 -3.30 -3.78
N LEU A 44 11.57 -3.95 -4.80
CA LEU A 44 10.46 -4.87 -4.63
C LEU A 44 10.85 -6.09 -3.79
N VAL A 45 12.04 -6.64 -4.03
CA VAL A 45 12.59 -7.76 -3.25
C VAL A 45 12.75 -7.36 -1.80
N SER A 46 13.35 -6.20 -1.53
CA SER A 46 13.51 -5.68 -0.16
C SER A 46 12.15 -5.46 0.53
N CYS A 47 11.18 -4.88 -0.17
CA CYS A 47 9.83 -4.67 0.39
C CYS A 47 9.12 -5.99 0.69
N ALA A 48 9.30 -7.01 -0.15
CA ALA A 48 8.74 -8.33 0.09
C ALA A 48 9.36 -8.97 1.34
N GLU A 49 10.69 -8.92 1.47
CA GLU A 49 11.41 -9.45 2.64
C GLU A 49 10.93 -8.79 3.95
N ASP A 50 10.81 -7.46 3.98
CA ASP A 50 10.30 -6.74 5.16
C ASP A 50 8.87 -7.17 5.53
N LEU A 51 8.00 -7.39 4.52
CA LEU A 51 6.64 -7.86 4.74
C LEU A 51 6.61 -9.28 5.30
N PHE A 52 7.38 -10.21 4.73
CA PHE A 52 7.45 -11.58 5.23
C PHE A 52 7.97 -11.65 6.67
N LEU A 53 9.02 -10.88 7.00
CA LEU A 53 9.54 -10.80 8.36
C LEU A 53 8.53 -10.20 9.35
N SER A 54 7.68 -9.28 8.90
CA SER A 54 6.58 -8.75 9.72
C SER A 54 5.55 -9.83 10.03
N LEU A 55 5.14 -10.59 9.01
CA LEU A 55 4.15 -11.65 9.16
C LEU A 55 4.65 -12.79 10.06
N ASP A 56 5.91 -13.21 9.91
CA ASP A 56 6.53 -14.22 10.78
C ASP A 56 6.51 -13.78 12.25
N ARG A 57 6.75 -12.51 12.55
CA ARG A 57 6.70 -11.98 13.93
C ARG A 57 5.28 -11.97 14.48
N GLU A 58 4.30 -11.63 13.63
CA GLU A 58 2.89 -11.69 14.01
C GLU A 58 2.47 -13.13 14.33
N GLU A 59 2.85 -14.10 13.50
CA GLU A 59 2.58 -15.53 13.74
C GLU A 59 3.19 -16.01 15.06
N LEU A 60 4.45 -15.69 15.33
CA LEU A 60 5.13 -16.05 16.59
C LEU A 60 4.49 -15.41 17.84
N THR A 61 3.75 -14.31 17.69
CA THR A 61 3.04 -13.65 18.80
C THR A 61 1.65 -14.24 19.01
N HIS A 62 1.12 -14.96 18.02
CA HIS A 62 -0.20 -15.58 18.03
C HIS A 62 -0.19 -17.11 18.23
N GLU A 63 0.98 -17.72 18.46
CA GLU A 63 1.19 -19.08 18.99
C GLU A 63 1.17 -19.11 20.54
#